data_AF-A0A502EZU6-F1
#
_entry.id   AF-A0A502EZU6-F1
#
_cell.length_a   1.000
_cell.length_b   1.000
_cell.length_c   1.000
_cell.angle_alpha   90.00
_cell.angle_beta   90.00
_cell.angle_gamma   90.00
#
_symmetry.space_group_name_H-M   'P 1'
#
loop_
_entity.id
_entity.type
_entity.pdbx_description
1 polymer ?
#
loop_
_entity_poly.entity_id
_entity_poly.type
_entity_poly.pdbx_seq_one_letter_code
_entity_poly.pdbx_strand_id
1 'polypeptide(L)'
;MLKTILLFFLISSFANAQISGCTDPLSKNYNPLATINNGSCQYASLKIKPQYSKKLSDSIKETSGLISFNNLLWTHNDDHDKTIYGLDSLGTIKRKIILDKVKNNDWEEISQDSTHIYIGDFGNNYAGNRTDLHILKIEKESFLEGNANIETISFQYSNQTDFSPKKQNTTNFDCEAFIVSKDSIYLFTKEWNTSKTSIYAIPNKSGNHVAQLKDTLDTKGLVTGATYLESKKLIVLCGYSKIGKPFLYLLYDYKNNAFLSGNKRRITIKLPIIQIEGIATKDGLHYYLTNESLIRKPILNIPQQIHYFDLSTILQSYLHK
;
A
#
# COMPACT_ATOMS: atom_id res chain seq x y z
N MET A 1 64.94 -39.83 -3.71
CA MET A 1 63.74 -39.51 -2.92
C MET A 1 63.42 -38.04 -3.10
N LEU A 2 62.43 -37.72 -3.93
CA LEU A 2 62.00 -36.35 -4.19
C LEU A 2 61.15 -35.89 -2.99
N LYS A 3 61.64 -34.92 -2.20
CA LYS A 3 60.89 -34.37 -1.07
C LYS A 3 59.93 -33.29 -1.59
N THR A 4 58.67 -33.66 -1.78
CA THR A 4 57.60 -32.71 -2.10
C THR A 4 57.28 -31.90 -0.84
N ILE A 5 57.62 -30.61 -0.83
CA ILE A 5 57.24 -29.68 0.24
C ILE A 5 55.82 -29.19 -0.08
N LEU A 6 54.85 -29.68 0.68
CA LEU A 6 53.46 -29.23 0.60
C LEU A 6 53.31 -27.91 1.36
N LEU A 7 53.23 -26.79 0.66
CA LEU A 7 53.00 -25.48 1.26
C LEU A 7 51.49 -25.31 1.53
N PHE A 8 51.08 -25.46 2.80
CA PHE A 8 49.72 -25.14 3.21
C PHE A 8 49.54 -23.61 3.27
N PHE A 9 48.90 -23.03 2.26
CA PHE A 9 48.39 -21.66 2.36
C PHE A 9 47.19 -21.66 3.32
N LEU A 10 47.39 -21.17 4.54
CA LEU A 10 46.29 -20.77 5.42
C LEU A 10 45.58 -19.59 4.77
N ILE A 11 44.46 -19.86 4.10
CA ILE A 11 43.53 -18.82 3.67
C ILE A 11 42.83 -18.34 4.94
N SER A 12 43.33 -17.25 5.53
CA SER A 12 42.65 -16.53 6.60
C SER A 12 41.37 -15.94 6.01
N SER A 13 40.27 -16.67 6.11
CA SER A 13 38.93 -16.16 5.82
C SER A 13 38.59 -15.11 6.87
N PHE A 14 38.72 -13.83 6.51
CA PHE A 14 38.19 -12.73 7.30
C PHE A 14 36.66 -12.84 7.30
N ALA A 15 36.10 -13.51 8.31
CA ALA A 15 34.69 -13.47 8.59
C ALA A 15 34.37 -12.07 9.14
N ASN A 16 33.88 -11.17 8.29
CA ASN A 16 33.30 -9.91 8.76
C ASN A 16 32.10 -10.26 9.64
N ALA A 17 32.21 -10.01 10.94
CA ALA A 17 31.11 -10.19 11.86
C ALA A 17 29.95 -9.29 11.40
N GLN A 18 28.77 -9.90 11.21
CA GLN A 18 27.57 -9.13 10.87
C GLN A 18 27.20 -8.27 12.08
N ILE A 19 27.23 -6.95 11.92
CA ILE A 19 26.85 -6.02 12.98
C ILE A 19 25.39 -5.65 12.75
N SER A 20 24.54 -6.06 13.69
CA SER A 20 23.11 -5.75 13.69
C SER A 20 22.87 -4.34 14.24
N GLY A 21 22.10 -3.52 13.54
CA GLY A 21 21.73 -2.18 14.01
C GLY A 21 20.89 -1.40 13.01
N CYS A 22 20.71 -0.11 13.25
CA CYS A 22 20.05 0.78 12.29
C CYS A 22 21.01 1.14 11.14
N THR A 23 20.61 0.84 9.91
CA THR A 23 21.39 1.03 8.66
C THR A 23 21.02 2.30 7.88
N ASP A 24 20.08 3.11 8.38
CA ASP A 24 19.63 4.34 7.71
C ASP A 24 20.31 5.59 8.31
N PRO A 25 21.15 6.32 7.55
CA PRO A 25 21.76 7.59 7.96
C PRO A 25 20.78 8.69 8.36
N LEU A 26 19.51 8.63 7.93
CA LEU A 26 18.48 9.60 8.31
C LEU A 26 17.85 9.30 9.68
N SER A 27 18.27 8.22 10.34
CA SER A 27 17.81 7.83 11.66
C SER A 27 18.62 8.47 12.78
N LYS A 28 17.97 8.74 13.92
CA LYS A 28 18.60 9.28 15.14
C LYS A 28 19.62 8.31 15.76
N ASN A 29 19.41 7.01 15.60
CA ASN A 29 20.25 5.95 16.16
C ASN A 29 20.99 5.17 15.05
N TYR A 30 21.30 5.85 13.94
CA TYR A 30 22.11 5.28 12.86
C TYR A 30 23.43 4.72 13.40
N ASN A 31 23.75 3.49 13.04
CA ASN A 31 25.03 2.86 13.34
C ASN A 31 25.82 2.67 12.04
N PRO A 32 26.90 3.44 11.79
CA PRO A 32 27.69 3.32 10.56
C PRO A 32 28.42 1.98 10.43
N LEU A 33 28.56 1.22 11.52
CA LEU A 33 29.13 -0.13 11.51
C LEU A 33 28.09 -1.20 11.22
N ALA A 34 26.78 -0.90 11.30
CA ALA A 34 25.74 -1.89 11.08
C ALA A 34 25.70 -2.36 9.62
N THR A 35 25.88 -3.66 9.42
CA THR A 35 25.78 -4.32 8.11
C THR A 35 24.43 -5.02 7.92
N ILE A 36 23.64 -5.18 8.99
CA ILE A 36 22.31 -5.79 8.96
C ILE A 36 21.31 -4.89 9.65
N ASN A 37 20.25 -4.53 8.92
CA ASN A 37 19.10 -3.87 9.52
C ASN A 37 18.33 -4.82 10.44
N ASN A 38 18.06 -4.36 11.65
CA ASN A 38 17.25 -5.08 12.65
C ASN A 38 15.94 -4.36 12.98
N GLY A 39 15.56 -3.38 12.17
CA GLY A 39 14.32 -2.63 12.30
C GLY A 39 14.27 -1.68 13.49
N SER A 40 15.42 -1.39 14.12
CA SER A 40 15.53 -0.52 15.30
C SER A 40 15.62 0.98 14.97
N CYS A 41 15.66 1.37 13.69
CA CYS A 41 15.80 2.77 13.31
C CYS A 41 14.68 3.65 13.87
N GLN A 42 15.06 4.74 14.52
CA GLN A 42 14.19 5.75 15.09
C GLN A 42 14.27 7.04 14.28
N TYR A 43 13.12 7.61 13.93
CA TYR A 43 13.04 8.80 13.10
C TYR A 43 12.50 9.99 13.89
N ALA A 44 12.98 11.19 13.56
CA ALA A 44 12.35 12.42 14.02
C ALA A 44 10.98 12.59 13.36
N SER A 45 10.08 13.34 14.01
CA SER A 45 8.81 13.72 13.41
C SER A 45 9.06 14.57 12.17
N LEU A 46 8.52 14.14 11.04
CA LEU A 46 8.66 14.82 9.76
C LEU A 46 7.28 15.20 9.22
N LYS A 47 7.19 16.42 8.68
CA LYS A 47 6.01 16.92 7.98
C LYS A 47 6.39 17.27 6.54
N ILE A 48 5.67 16.72 5.57
CA ILE A 48 5.83 17.03 4.14
C ILE A 48 4.59 17.73 3.61
N LYS A 49 4.73 18.50 2.53
CA LYS A 49 3.59 19.12 1.82
C LYS A 49 3.61 18.63 0.37
N PRO A 50 2.46 18.54 -0.31
CA PRO A 50 2.48 18.27 -1.73
C PRO A 50 3.15 19.42 -2.47
N GLN A 51 3.81 19.13 -3.59
CA GLN A 51 4.27 20.16 -4.52
C GLN A 51 3.07 20.80 -5.23
N TYR A 52 2.04 20.01 -5.54
CA TYR A 52 0.75 20.53 -6.02
C TYR A 52 -0.42 19.65 -5.60
N SER A 53 -1.60 20.27 -5.59
CA SER A 53 -2.91 19.62 -5.47
C SER A 53 -3.81 20.08 -6.61
N LYS A 54 -4.53 19.17 -7.27
CA LYS A 54 -5.46 19.47 -8.38
C LYS A 54 -6.79 18.81 -8.12
N LYS A 55 -7.90 19.56 -8.29
CA LYS A 55 -9.26 19.00 -8.17
C LYS A 55 -9.45 17.92 -9.25
N LEU A 56 -9.99 16.77 -8.85
CA LEU A 56 -10.41 15.72 -9.79
C LEU A 56 -11.83 15.99 -10.32
N SER A 57 -12.19 15.33 -11.43
CA SER A 57 -13.54 15.41 -11.99
C SER A 57 -14.61 14.98 -10.98
N ASP A 58 -15.81 15.56 -11.04
CA ASP A 58 -16.95 15.16 -10.20
C ASP A 58 -17.46 13.74 -10.51
N SER A 59 -17.01 13.13 -11.62
CA SER A 59 -17.19 11.69 -11.87
C SER A 59 -16.34 10.79 -10.96
N ILE A 60 -15.38 11.33 -10.19
CA ILE A 60 -14.45 10.56 -9.37
C ILE A 60 -14.47 11.04 -7.91
N LYS A 61 -15.68 11.28 -7.38
CA LYS A 61 -15.91 11.86 -6.05
C LYS A 61 -15.44 10.96 -4.89
N GLU A 62 -15.42 9.66 -5.10
CA GLU A 62 -15.16 8.60 -4.12
C GLU A 62 -13.91 7.81 -4.52
N THR A 63 -12.87 8.49 -5.04
CA THR A 63 -11.61 7.84 -5.45
C THR A 63 -10.98 7.03 -4.32
N SER A 64 -10.84 5.71 -4.47
CA SER A 64 -10.39 4.82 -3.38
C SER A 64 -8.98 4.27 -3.60
N GLY A 65 -8.65 3.75 -4.78
CA GLY A 65 -7.31 3.23 -5.08
C GLY A 65 -6.57 3.98 -6.19
N LEU A 66 -5.25 3.77 -6.32
CA LEU A 66 -4.44 4.37 -7.39
C LEU A 66 -3.27 3.48 -7.84
N ILE A 67 -3.15 3.22 -9.14
CA ILE A 67 -1.95 2.60 -9.75
C ILE A 67 -1.40 3.41 -10.91
N SER A 68 -0.17 3.13 -11.34
CA SER A 68 0.40 3.73 -12.55
C SER A 68 0.88 2.69 -13.54
N PHE A 69 0.32 2.70 -14.75
CA PHE A 69 0.82 1.92 -15.89
C PHE A 69 0.34 2.54 -17.20
N ASN A 70 1.00 2.19 -18.30
CA ASN A 70 0.68 2.70 -19.63
C ASN A 70 0.59 4.24 -19.69
N ASN A 71 1.55 4.91 -19.01
CA ASN A 71 1.65 6.37 -18.90
C ASN A 71 0.44 7.10 -18.30
N LEU A 72 -0.46 6.38 -17.63
CA LEU A 72 -1.60 6.94 -16.92
C LEU A 72 -1.56 6.56 -15.43
N LEU A 73 -2.33 7.30 -14.64
CA LEU A 73 -2.69 6.96 -13.27
C LEU A 73 -4.13 6.42 -13.29
N TRP A 74 -4.34 5.20 -12.83
CA TRP A 74 -5.66 4.54 -12.87
C TRP A 74 -6.28 4.49 -11.48
N THR A 75 -7.52 4.92 -11.38
CA THR A 75 -8.32 4.96 -10.14
C THR A 75 -9.75 4.48 -10.40
N HIS A 76 -10.51 4.22 -9.35
CA HIS A 76 -11.92 3.87 -9.35
C HIS A 76 -12.63 4.58 -8.19
N ASN A 77 -13.96 4.67 -8.24
CA ASN A 77 -14.75 5.07 -7.08
C ASN A 77 -15.02 3.87 -6.16
N ASP A 78 -15.44 4.14 -4.92
CA ASP A 78 -15.73 3.12 -3.90
C ASP A 78 -16.94 2.23 -4.25
N ASP A 79 -18.05 2.81 -4.70
CA ASP A 79 -19.33 2.12 -4.73
C ASP A 79 -20.12 2.41 -6.04
N HIS A 80 -20.89 1.42 -6.50
CA HIS A 80 -21.74 1.37 -7.71
C HIS A 80 -21.04 1.62 -9.08
N ASP A 81 -20.09 2.54 -9.16
CA ASP A 81 -19.41 2.90 -10.40
C ASP A 81 -18.40 1.82 -10.79
N LYS A 82 -18.62 1.21 -11.95
CA LYS A 82 -17.79 0.13 -12.51
C LYS A 82 -16.69 0.67 -13.44
N THR A 83 -16.53 1.99 -13.50
CA THR A 83 -15.58 2.65 -14.39
C THR A 83 -14.22 2.77 -13.74
N ILE A 84 -13.18 2.33 -14.44
CA ILE A 84 -11.79 2.63 -14.12
C ILE A 84 -11.36 3.84 -14.96
N TYR A 85 -10.88 4.87 -14.26
CA TYR A 85 -10.51 6.15 -14.84
C TYR A 85 -9.00 6.25 -15.00
N GLY A 86 -8.52 6.42 -16.23
CA GLY A 86 -7.12 6.71 -16.54
C GLY A 86 -6.88 8.21 -16.61
N LEU A 87 -6.02 8.72 -15.73
CA LEU A 87 -5.72 10.13 -15.53
C LEU A 87 -4.30 10.46 -16.02
N ASP A 88 -4.09 11.70 -16.47
CA ASP A 88 -2.74 12.26 -16.55
C ASP A 88 -2.22 12.69 -15.16
N SER A 89 -0.97 13.15 -15.09
CA SER A 89 -0.35 13.58 -13.84
C SER A 89 -1.02 14.79 -13.17
N LEU A 90 -1.89 15.52 -13.89
CA LEU A 90 -2.63 16.65 -13.36
C LEU A 90 -4.05 16.27 -12.93
N GLY A 91 -4.42 14.98 -13.03
CA GLY A 91 -5.73 14.48 -12.67
C GLY A 91 -6.79 14.60 -13.77
N THR A 92 -6.39 14.92 -15.01
CA THR A 92 -7.34 15.02 -16.13
C THR A 92 -7.63 13.62 -16.66
N ILE A 93 -8.91 13.27 -16.77
CA ILE A 93 -9.34 12.01 -17.37
C ILE A 93 -8.92 11.96 -18.85
N LYS A 94 -8.10 10.97 -19.20
CA LYS A 94 -7.72 10.64 -20.58
C LYS A 94 -8.41 9.39 -21.09
N ARG A 95 -8.82 8.51 -20.19
CA ARG A 95 -9.42 7.22 -20.54
C ARG A 95 -10.44 6.77 -19.51
N LYS A 96 -11.47 6.07 -19.97
CA LYS A 96 -12.47 5.40 -19.15
C LYS A 96 -12.63 3.97 -19.67
N ILE A 97 -12.63 2.99 -18.79
CA ILE A 97 -12.90 1.58 -19.12
C ILE A 97 -13.92 1.07 -18.12
N ILE A 98 -15.03 0.53 -18.61
CA ILE A 98 -16.11 0.01 -17.77
C ILE A 98 -15.93 -1.50 -17.62
N LEU A 99 -15.99 -2.02 -16.40
CA LEU A 99 -15.96 -3.44 -16.12
C LEU A 99 -17.40 -3.98 -16.08
N ASP A 100 -17.98 -4.25 -17.25
CA ASP A 100 -19.42 -4.55 -17.34
C ASP A 100 -19.85 -5.88 -16.72
N LYS A 101 -18.92 -6.83 -16.59
CA LYS A 101 -19.18 -8.20 -16.12
C LYS A 101 -19.09 -8.35 -14.60
N VAL A 102 -18.89 -7.26 -13.85
CA VAL A 102 -18.76 -7.27 -12.38
C VAL A 102 -19.75 -6.30 -11.74
N LYS A 103 -19.90 -6.42 -10.43
CA LYS A 103 -20.57 -5.42 -9.59
C LYS A 103 -19.50 -4.74 -8.75
N ASN A 104 -19.67 -3.44 -8.54
CA ASN A 104 -18.95 -2.73 -7.51
C ASN A 104 -19.87 -2.66 -6.29
N ASN A 105 -19.55 -3.42 -5.22
CA ASN A 105 -20.30 -3.36 -3.97
C ASN A 105 -19.59 -2.51 -2.91
N ASP A 106 -18.26 -2.59 -2.85
CA ASP A 106 -17.40 -1.85 -1.92
C ASP A 106 -15.92 -1.98 -2.36
N TRP A 107 -15.57 -1.33 -3.48
CA TRP A 107 -14.23 -1.33 -4.04
C TRP A 107 -13.30 -0.36 -3.32
N GLU A 108 -12.27 -0.88 -2.66
CA GLU A 108 -11.42 -0.04 -1.81
C GLU A 108 -10.05 0.26 -2.45
N GLU A 109 -9.39 -0.76 -3.01
CA GLU A 109 -8.00 -0.63 -3.49
C GLU A 109 -7.80 -1.23 -4.88
N ILE A 110 -6.83 -0.67 -5.61
CA ILE A 110 -6.32 -1.21 -6.87
C ILE A 110 -4.80 -1.44 -6.78
N SER A 111 -4.34 -2.60 -7.22
CA SER A 111 -2.91 -2.94 -7.28
C SER A 111 -2.58 -3.61 -8.61
N GLN A 112 -1.31 -3.97 -8.82
CA GLN A 112 -0.87 -4.54 -10.09
C GLN A 112 0.38 -5.40 -9.97
N ASP A 113 0.53 -6.32 -10.93
CA ASP A 113 1.82 -6.93 -11.30
C ASP A 113 2.17 -6.58 -12.76
N SER A 114 3.13 -7.27 -13.38
CA SER A 114 3.53 -7.00 -14.77
C SER A 114 2.41 -7.24 -15.80
N THR A 115 1.48 -8.14 -15.49
CA THR A 115 0.50 -8.71 -16.42
C THR A 115 -0.96 -8.44 -16.02
N HIS A 116 -1.21 -8.19 -14.73
CA HIS A 116 -2.56 -8.06 -14.19
C HIS A 116 -2.74 -6.77 -13.37
N ILE A 117 -3.98 -6.31 -13.34
CA ILE A 117 -4.54 -5.34 -12.40
C ILE A 117 -5.36 -6.13 -11.37
N TYR A 118 -5.41 -5.64 -10.15
CA TYR A 118 -6.16 -6.25 -9.06
C TYR A 118 -7.06 -5.19 -8.45
N ILE A 119 -8.34 -5.48 -8.24
CA ILE A 119 -9.28 -4.55 -7.59
C ILE A 119 -9.95 -5.27 -6.42
N GLY A 120 -9.89 -4.69 -5.23
CA GLY A 120 -10.44 -5.27 -4.02
C GLY A 120 -11.88 -4.85 -3.76
N ASP A 121 -12.82 -5.80 -3.85
CA ASP A 121 -14.20 -5.63 -3.37
C ASP A 121 -14.30 -6.29 -1.99
N PHE A 122 -13.93 -5.54 -0.96
CA PHE A 122 -13.71 -6.08 0.36
C PHE A 122 -13.90 -5.08 1.52
N GLY A 123 -14.37 -3.87 1.23
CA GLY A 123 -14.77 -2.93 2.27
C GLY A 123 -15.81 -3.57 3.19
N ASN A 124 -15.71 -3.30 4.49
CA ASN A 124 -16.51 -3.98 5.52
C ASN A 124 -16.81 -3.06 6.71
N ASN A 125 -16.78 -1.75 6.50
CA ASN A 125 -16.91 -0.75 7.55
C ASN A 125 -18.36 -0.60 8.09
N TYR A 126 -19.38 -0.94 7.29
CA TYR A 126 -20.78 -0.69 7.61
C TYR A 126 -21.31 -1.53 8.78
N ALA A 127 -21.11 -2.84 8.72
CA ALA A 127 -21.56 -3.78 9.76
C ALA A 127 -20.50 -4.80 10.19
N GLY A 128 -19.33 -4.82 9.53
CA GLY A 128 -18.22 -5.71 9.89
C GLY A 128 -18.51 -7.20 9.72
N ASN A 129 -19.47 -7.56 8.88
CA ASN A 129 -20.00 -8.92 8.76
C ASN A 129 -20.11 -9.43 7.31
N ARG A 130 -19.44 -8.79 6.33
CA ARG A 130 -19.35 -9.34 4.97
C ARG A 130 -18.65 -10.69 4.96
N THR A 131 -19.13 -11.58 4.10
CA THR A 131 -18.66 -12.98 3.94
C THR A 131 -18.24 -13.29 2.50
N ASP A 132 -18.27 -12.28 1.63
CA ASP A 132 -18.10 -12.34 0.19
C ASP A 132 -16.89 -11.49 -0.27
N LEU A 133 -15.92 -11.28 0.63
CA LEU A 133 -14.72 -10.49 0.36
C LEU A 133 -13.91 -11.12 -0.79
N HIS A 134 -13.56 -10.31 -1.79
CA HIS A 134 -12.81 -10.82 -2.94
C HIS A 134 -11.97 -9.77 -3.63
N ILE A 135 -11.10 -10.24 -4.51
CA ILE A 135 -10.24 -9.43 -5.39
C ILE A 135 -10.50 -9.89 -6.83
N LEU A 136 -10.80 -8.92 -7.69
CA LEU A 136 -10.87 -9.09 -9.14
C LEU A 136 -9.45 -9.07 -9.68
N LYS A 137 -9.00 -10.16 -10.31
CA LYS A 137 -7.72 -10.24 -11.02
C LYS A 137 -7.99 -10.08 -12.51
N ILE A 138 -7.48 -9.01 -13.09
CA ILE A 138 -7.84 -8.53 -14.42
C ILE A 138 -6.59 -8.51 -15.31
N GLU A 139 -6.64 -9.22 -16.42
CA GLU A 139 -5.53 -9.28 -17.38
C GLU A 139 -5.39 -7.93 -18.13
N LYS A 140 -4.17 -7.38 -18.18
CA LYS A 140 -3.94 -5.99 -18.62
C LYS A 140 -4.22 -5.76 -20.10
N GLU A 141 -3.91 -6.72 -20.97
CA GLU A 141 -4.13 -6.56 -22.42
C GLU A 141 -5.63 -6.50 -22.69
N SER A 142 -6.40 -7.49 -22.22
CA SER A 142 -7.87 -7.49 -22.37
C SER A 142 -8.55 -6.31 -21.66
N PHE A 143 -8.03 -5.84 -20.53
CA PHE A 143 -8.48 -4.59 -19.90
C PHE A 143 -8.32 -3.41 -20.86
N LEU A 144 -7.14 -3.25 -21.47
CA LEU A 144 -6.86 -2.17 -22.42
C LEU A 144 -7.60 -2.35 -23.76
N GLU A 145 -8.14 -3.52 -24.07
CA GLU A 145 -9.02 -3.74 -25.23
C GLU A 145 -10.49 -3.45 -24.91
N GLY A 146 -10.84 -3.23 -23.65
CA GLY A 146 -12.23 -3.02 -23.21
C GLY A 146 -13.06 -4.30 -23.09
N ASN A 147 -12.42 -5.48 -23.14
CA ASN A 147 -13.06 -6.78 -22.94
C ASN A 147 -12.34 -7.56 -21.85
N ALA A 148 -12.26 -6.96 -20.66
CA ALA A 148 -11.50 -7.47 -19.53
C ALA A 148 -11.78 -8.96 -19.24
N ASN A 149 -10.70 -9.76 -19.22
CA ASN A 149 -10.69 -11.12 -18.68
C ASN A 149 -10.46 -11.02 -17.18
N ILE A 150 -11.44 -11.49 -16.41
CA ILE A 150 -11.51 -11.30 -14.95
C ILE A 150 -11.59 -12.66 -14.27
N GLU A 151 -10.67 -12.90 -13.36
CA GLU A 151 -10.71 -14.00 -12.40
C GLU A 151 -11.00 -13.46 -10.99
N THR A 152 -11.43 -14.33 -10.08
CA THR A 152 -11.76 -13.95 -8.71
C THR A 152 -10.89 -14.70 -7.70
N ILE A 153 -10.30 -13.95 -6.77
CA ILE A 153 -9.61 -14.44 -5.58
C ILE A 153 -10.47 -14.07 -4.38
N SER A 154 -11.20 -15.03 -3.82
CA SER A 154 -12.06 -14.81 -2.64
C SER A 154 -11.32 -15.19 -1.37
N PHE A 155 -11.62 -14.51 -0.27
CA PHE A 155 -10.99 -14.82 1.01
C PHE A 155 -11.89 -14.59 2.22
N GLN A 156 -11.55 -15.28 3.30
CA GLN A 156 -12.01 -14.99 4.65
C GLN A 156 -10.81 -14.87 5.59
N TYR A 157 -10.93 -14.06 6.65
CA TYR A 157 -9.87 -13.94 7.63
C TYR A 157 -9.75 -15.20 8.50
N SER A 158 -8.51 -15.62 8.78
CA SER A 158 -8.22 -16.80 9.62
C SER A 158 -8.82 -16.75 11.03
N ASN A 159 -9.09 -15.54 11.53
CA ASN A 159 -9.44 -15.25 12.92
C ASN A 159 -10.71 -14.39 13.07
N GLN A 160 -11.49 -14.20 12.00
CA GLN A 160 -12.83 -13.61 12.12
C GLN A 160 -13.86 -14.73 12.31
N THR A 161 -14.30 -14.93 13.54
CA THR A 161 -15.27 -15.97 13.89
C THR A 161 -16.66 -15.43 14.21
N ASP A 162 -16.78 -14.12 14.42
CA ASP A 162 -18.03 -13.44 14.78
C ASP A 162 -18.45 -12.50 13.64
N PHE A 163 -19.63 -12.79 13.07
CA PHE A 163 -20.29 -12.03 12.00
C PHE A 163 -21.61 -11.41 12.48
N SER A 164 -21.81 -11.29 13.80
CA SER A 164 -22.91 -10.47 14.32
C SER A 164 -22.76 -9.03 13.83
N PRO A 165 -23.83 -8.38 13.33
CA PRO A 165 -23.75 -7.01 12.85
C PRO A 165 -23.24 -6.05 13.92
N LYS A 166 -22.22 -5.27 13.57
CA LYS A 166 -21.63 -4.24 14.44
C LYS A 166 -22.11 -2.86 14.04
N LYS A 167 -21.86 -1.86 14.89
CA LYS A 167 -22.07 -0.46 14.51
C LYS A 167 -21.08 -0.09 13.41
N GLN A 168 -21.50 0.77 12.50
CA GLN A 168 -20.62 1.32 11.47
C GLN A 168 -19.32 1.86 12.06
N ASN A 169 -18.21 1.61 11.38
CA ASN A 169 -16.86 2.07 11.76
C ASN A 169 -16.42 1.57 13.14
N THR A 170 -16.75 0.32 13.49
CA THR A 170 -16.31 -0.33 14.74
C THR A 170 -15.70 -1.72 14.54
N THR A 171 -15.50 -2.15 13.30
CA THR A 171 -14.82 -3.41 12.99
C THR A 171 -13.29 -3.22 12.87
N ASN A 172 -12.55 -4.31 13.04
CA ASN A 172 -11.12 -4.37 12.70
C ASN A 172 -10.85 -5.30 11.49
N PHE A 173 -11.92 -5.85 10.88
CA PHE A 173 -11.88 -6.72 9.70
C PHE A 173 -12.34 -5.98 8.45
N ASP A 174 -12.06 -4.69 8.42
CA ASP A 174 -12.25 -3.81 7.28
C ASP A 174 -10.97 -3.82 6.46
N CYS A 175 -10.98 -4.39 5.26
CA CYS A 175 -9.82 -4.38 4.38
C CYS A 175 -9.89 -3.13 3.54
N GLU A 176 -8.83 -2.32 3.50
CA GLU A 176 -8.83 -1.13 2.63
C GLU A 176 -7.54 -0.94 1.84
N ALA A 177 -6.52 -1.76 2.05
CA ALA A 177 -5.33 -1.72 1.21
C ALA A 177 -4.74 -3.11 0.99
N PHE A 178 -4.06 -3.31 -0.14
CA PHE A 178 -3.29 -4.52 -0.40
C PHE A 178 -2.13 -4.27 -1.35
N ILE A 179 -1.18 -5.19 -1.33
CA ILE A 179 -0.06 -5.23 -2.27
C ILE A 179 0.02 -6.61 -2.91
N VAL A 180 0.47 -6.64 -4.17
CA VAL A 180 0.63 -7.87 -4.94
C VAL A 180 2.11 -8.21 -5.07
N SER A 181 2.46 -9.44 -4.73
CA SER A 181 3.74 -10.07 -5.04
C SER A 181 3.53 -11.21 -6.02
N LYS A 182 4.63 -11.79 -6.52
CA LYS A 182 4.57 -12.90 -7.47
C LYS A 182 3.69 -14.08 -7.00
N ASP A 183 3.80 -14.48 -5.74
CA ASP A 183 3.14 -15.66 -5.19
C ASP A 183 1.99 -15.34 -4.22
N SER A 184 1.98 -14.14 -3.65
CA SER A 184 1.10 -13.77 -2.55
C SER A 184 0.47 -12.39 -2.75
N ILE A 185 -0.71 -12.20 -2.17
CA ILE A 185 -1.33 -10.90 -1.94
C ILE A 185 -1.29 -10.65 -0.44
N TYR A 186 -0.83 -9.46 -0.04
CA TYR A 186 -0.81 -9.04 1.35
C TYR A 186 -1.85 -7.97 1.59
N LEU A 187 -2.76 -8.22 2.53
CA LEU A 187 -3.90 -7.38 2.85
C LEU A 187 -3.61 -6.57 4.12
N PHE A 188 -4.06 -5.32 4.16
CA PHE A 188 -3.91 -4.40 5.27
C PHE A 188 -5.28 -3.94 5.73
N THR A 189 -5.61 -4.21 6.99
CA THR A 189 -6.88 -3.78 7.56
C THR A 189 -6.86 -2.32 8.01
N LYS A 190 -8.03 -1.67 7.94
CA LYS A 190 -8.35 -0.40 8.56
C LYS A 190 -8.99 -0.65 9.91
N GLU A 191 -8.19 -0.68 10.97
CA GLU A 191 -8.74 -1.01 12.30
C GLU A 191 -9.32 0.22 13.00
N TRP A 192 -10.65 0.38 12.92
CA TRP A 192 -11.36 1.51 13.51
C TRP A 192 -11.21 1.63 15.03
N ASN A 193 -11.13 0.51 15.74
CA ASN A 193 -11.00 0.55 17.21
C ASN A 193 -9.57 0.87 17.63
N THR A 194 -8.58 0.17 17.06
CA THR A 194 -7.19 0.16 17.55
C THR A 194 -6.31 1.20 16.86
N SER A 195 -6.70 1.72 15.69
CA SER A 195 -5.85 2.57 14.81
C SER A 195 -4.55 1.87 14.39
N LYS A 196 -4.62 0.54 14.22
CA LYS A 196 -3.56 -0.32 13.71
C LYS A 196 -3.91 -0.81 12.31
N THR A 197 -3.01 -1.56 11.71
CA THR A 197 -3.31 -2.41 10.57
C THR A 197 -2.78 -3.82 10.82
N SER A 198 -3.64 -4.82 10.61
CA SER A 198 -3.23 -6.22 10.60
C SER A 198 -2.87 -6.61 9.17
N ILE A 199 -1.75 -7.32 9.03
CA ILE A 199 -1.20 -7.75 7.75
C ILE A 199 -1.58 -9.22 7.57
N TYR A 200 -2.39 -9.53 6.57
CA TYR A 200 -2.74 -10.90 6.19
C TYR A 200 -2.07 -11.28 4.88
N ALA A 201 -1.95 -12.58 4.62
CA ALA A 201 -1.49 -13.07 3.32
C ALA A 201 -2.43 -14.14 2.76
N ILE A 202 -2.68 -14.07 1.46
CA ILE A 202 -3.35 -15.09 0.64
C ILE A 202 -2.49 -15.41 -0.59
N PRO A 203 -2.61 -16.59 -1.22
CA PRO A 203 -1.97 -16.87 -2.50
C PRO A 203 -2.48 -15.94 -3.61
N ASN A 204 -1.61 -15.51 -4.53
CA ASN A 204 -1.98 -14.84 -5.79
C ASN A 204 -2.49 -15.87 -6.81
N LYS A 205 -3.59 -16.54 -6.45
CA LYS A 205 -4.22 -17.59 -7.26
C LYS A 205 -5.73 -17.51 -7.09
N SER A 206 -6.46 -17.64 -8.19
CA SER A 206 -7.92 -17.64 -8.18
C SER A 206 -8.51 -18.80 -7.38
N GLY A 207 -9.68 -18.57 -6.79
CA GLY A 207 -10.35 -19.50 -5.88
C GLY A 207 -10.54 -18.93 -4.47
N ASN A 208 -10.94 -19.80 -3.54
CA ASN A 208 -11.24 -19.46 -2.16
C ASN A 208 -10.03 -19.70 -1.26
N HIS A 209 -9.68 -18.71 -0.44
CA HIS A 209 -8.53 -18.76 0.46
C HIS A 209 -8.87 -18.34 1.88
N VAL A 210 -8.02 -18.76 2.82
CA VAL A 210 -8.03 -18.25 4.19
C VAL A 210 -6.85 -17.30 4.36
N ALA A 211 -7.15 -16.02 4.55
CA ALA A 211 -6.16 -14.98 4.79
C ALA A 211 -5.49 -15.20 6.15
N GLN A 212 -4.19 -15.52 6.11
CA GLN A 212 -3.41 -15.86 7.30
C GLN A 212 -2.82 -14.59 7.93
N LEU A 213 -3.11 -14.32 9.20
CA LEU A 213 -2.48 -13.22 9.93
C LEU A 213 -0.97 -13.41 9.99
N LYS A 214 -0.21 -12.39 9.59
CA LYS A 214 1.26 -12.38 9.58
C LYS A 214 1.84 -11.47 10.64
N ASP A 215 1.29 -10.28 10.78
CA ASP A 215 1.80 -9.26 11.71
C ASP A 215 0.73 -8.19 11.98
N THR A 216 0.98 -7.31 12.95
CA THR A 216 0.15 -6.14 13.23
C THR A 216 1.04 -4.92 13.46
N LEU A 217 0.78 -3.84 12.71
CA LEU A 217 1.52 -2.59 12.79
C LEU A 217 0.68 -1.51 13.50
N ASP A 218 1.24 -0.90 14.55
CA ASP A 218 0.67 0.32 15.14
C ASP A 218 0.97 1.54 14.26
N THR A 219 0.05 1.82 13.33
CA THR A 219 0.09 2.94 12.39
C THR A 219 -0.30 4.27 13.04
N LYS A 220 -0.95 4.22 14.22
CA LYS A 220 -1.56 5.37 14.89
C LYS A 220 -2.50 6.12 13.94
N GLY A 221 -3.26 5.36 13.15
CA GLY A 221 -4.18 5.87 12.14
C GLY A 221 -4.80 4.76 11.30
N LEU A 222 -5.80 5.14 10.52
CA LEU A 222 -6.53 4.30 9.59
C LEU A 222 -5.76 4.25 8.27
N VAL A 223 -5.41 3.05 7.81
CA VAL A 223 -4.77 2.80 6.51
C VAL A 223 -5.86 2.63 5.47
N THR A 224 -5.66 3.21 4.30
CA THR A 224 -6.64 3.25 3.20
C THR A 224 -6.04 2.97 1.83
N GLY A 225 -4.71 2.98 1.71
CA GLY A 225 -4.08 2.62 0.46
C GLY A 225 -2.63 2.20 0.62
N ALA A 226 -2.12 1.44 -0.34
CA ALA A 226 -0.76 0.95 -0.37
C ALA A 226 -0.17 0.94 -1.78
N THR A 227 1.12 1.27 -1.88
CA THR A 227 1.90 1.03 -3.10
C THR A 227 3.15 0.23 -2.78
N TYR A 228 3.55 -0.63 -3.72
CA TYR A 228 4.62 -1.61 -3.52
C TYR A 228 5.58 -1.65 -4.70
N LEU A 229 6.87 -1.51 -4.40
CA LEU A 229 7.96 -1.75 -5.34
C LEU A 229 8.76 -2.95 -4.84
N GLU A 230 8.36 -4.14 -5.31
CA GLU A 230 8.91 -5.43 -4.87
C GLU A 230 10.43 -5.51 -5.03
N SER A 231 10.95 -5.16 -6.20
CA SER A 231 12.40 -5.17 -6.48
C SER A 231 13.20 -4.23 -5.57
N LYS A 232 12.54 -3.22 -5.00
CA LYS A 232 13.13 -2.23 -4.09
C LYS A 232 12.81 -2.51 -2.62
N LYS A 233 12.07 -3.58 -2.32
CA LYS A 233 11.59 -3.90 -0.95
C LYS A 233 11.03 -2.67 -0.26
N LEU A 234 10.13 -1.96 -0.93
CA LEU A 234 9.57 -0.70 -0.46
C LEU A 234 8.06 -0.74 -0.55
N ILE A 235 7.40 -0.61 0.61
CA ILE A 235 5.96 -0.42 0.73
C ILE A 235 5.74 0.98 1.29
N VAL A 236 4.81 1.72 0.71
CA VAL A 236 4.33 2.98 1.26
C VAL A 236 2.83 2.89 1.43
N LEU A 237 2.39 2.97 2.68
CA LEU A 237 0.98 3.06 3.04
C LEU A 237 0.57 4.54 3.12
N CYS A 238 -0.64 4.87 2.71
CA CYS A 238 -1.29 6.13 3.05
C CYS A 238 -2.49 5.90 3.98
N GLY A 239 -2.95 6.99 4.58
CA GLY A 239 -4.06 6.96 5.51
C GLY A 239 -4.20 8.24 6.29
N TYR A 240 -5.05 8.23 7.31
CA TYR A 240 -5.32 9.38 8.16
C TYR A 240 -5.57 8.98 9.62
N SER A 241 -5.30 9.88 10.56
CA SER A 241 -5.63 9.64 11.97
C SER A 241 -7.14 9.72 12.22
N LYS A 242 -7.63 9.31 13.38
CA LYS A 242 -9.07 9.43 13.76
C LYS A 242 -9.65 10.86 13.69
N ILE A 243 -8.78 11.87 13.74
CA ILE A 243 -9.17 13.29 13.56
C ILE A 243 -8.96 13.77 12.12
N GLY A 244 -8.72 12.86 11.18
CA GLY A 244 -8.55 13.09 9.75
C GLY A 244 -7.21 13.75 9.35
N LYS A 245 -6.13 13.58 10.14
CA LYS A 245 -4.80 14.08 9.74
C LYS A 245 -4.09 13.06 8.85
N PRO A 246 -3.80 13.38 7.57
CA PRO A 246 -3.20 12.42 6.64
C PRO A 246 -1.73 12.11 6.98
N PHE A 247 -1.31 10.90 6.65
CA PHE A 247 0.06 10.41 6.84
C PHE A 247 0.50 9.46 5.71
N LEU A 248 1.82 9.31 5.58
CA LEU A 248 2.44 8.18 4.90
C LEU A 248 3.13 7.29 5.94
N TYR A 249 3.16 5.98 5.70
CA TYR A 249 3.92 5.02 6.49
C TYR A 249 4.81 4.18 5.57
N LEU A 250 6.12 4.38 5.69
CA LEU A 250 7.12 3.73 4.85
C LEU A 250 7.62 2.48 5.57
N LEU A 251 7.62 1.35 4.85
CA LEU A 251 8.22 0.08 5.25
C LEU A 251 9.28 -0.29 4.20
N TYR A 252 10.55 -0.38 4.59
CA TYR A 252 11.65 -0.63 3.64
C TYR A 252 12.86 -1.27 4.31
N ASP A 253 13.80 -1.77 3.50
CA ASP A 253 15.00 -2.47 3.99
C ASP A 253 14.66 -3.66 4.92
N TYR A 254 13.55 -4.34 4.63
CA TYR A 254 13.11 -5.50 5.38
C TYR A 254 13.66 -6.81 4.77
N LYS A 255 13.59 -7.88 5.55
CA LYS A 255 14.06 -9.22 5.17
C LYS A 255 12.91 -10.00 4.55
N ASN A 256 13.09 -10.46 3.31
CA ASN A 256 12.11 -11.26 2.57
C ASN A 256 10.73 -10.59 2.62
N ASN A 257 9.70 -11.32 3.07
CA ASN A 257 8.33 -10.81 3.18
C ASN A 257 7.96 -10.42 4.64
N ALA A 258 8.96 -10.31 5.53
CA ALA A 258 8.75 -9.85 6.90
C ALA A 258 8.79 -8.32 6.97
N PHE A 259 7.74 -7.65 6.48
CA PHE A 259 7.73 -6.20 6.22
C PHE A 259 8.07 -5.32 7.43
N LEU A 260 7.84 -5.80 8.66
CA LEU A 260 8.14 -5.05 9.88
C LEU A 260 9.58 -5.26 10.40
N SER A 261 10.37 -6.13 9.76
CA SER A 261 11.77 -6.40 10.16
C SER A 261 12.77 -5.31 9.79
N GLY A 262 12.37 -4.39 8.90
CA GLY A 262 13.19 -3.29 8.42
C GLY A 262 12.79 -1.93 9.00
N ASN A 263 13.10 -0.88 8.25
CA ASN A 263 12.80 0.50 8.57
C ASN A 263 11.29 0.77 8.53
N LYS A 264 10.81 1.42 9.58
CA LYS A 264 9.41 1.83 9.75
C LYS A 264 9.37 3.33 9.99
N ARG A 265 8.86 4.12 9.05
CA ARG A 265 8.89 5.58 9.12
C ARG A 265 7.53 6.19 8.81
N ARG A 266 6.90 6.74 9.84
CA ARG A 266 5.65 7.51 9.71
C ARG A 266 5.95 8.98 9.41
N ILE A 267 5.32 9.53 8.39
CA ILE A 267 5.47 10.93 7.95
C ILE A 267 4.09 11.58 7.99
N THR A 268 3.98 12.76 8.59
CA THR A 268 2.73 13.52 8.56
C THR A 268 2.64 14.36 7.28
N ILE A 269 1.47 14.39 6.66
CA ILE A 269 1.19 15.25 5.51
C ILE A 269 0.60 16.57 6.00
N LYS A 270 1.15 17.69 5.54
CA LYS A 270 0.70 19.06 5.83
C LYS A 270 -0.45 19.43 4.88
N LEU A 271 -1.57 18.74 5.06
CA LEU A 271 -2.86 19.03 4.43
C LEU A 271 -3.93 19.29 5.51
N PRO A 272 -5.07 19.90 5.16
CA PRO A 272 -6.23 20.00 6.05
C PRO A 272 -6.75 18.60 6.45
N ILE A 273 -7.82 18.58 7.23
CA ILE A 273 -8.47 17.32 7.59
C ILE A 273 -9.14 16.75 6.33
N ILE A 274 -8.58 15.68 5.77
CA ILE A 274 -9.02 15.03 4.54
C ILE A 274 -8.88 13.51 4.66
N GLN A 275 -9.65 12.79 3.83
CA GLN A 275 -9.59 11.35 3.69
C GLN A 275 -8.72 11.03 2.45
N ILE A 276 -7.45 10.70 2.67
CA ILE A 276 -6.58 10.20 1.59
C ILE A 276 -6.89 8.73 1.41
N GLU A 277 -7.08 8.27 0.18
CA GLU A 277 -7.41 6.88 -0.13
C GLU A 277 -6.33 6.23 -1.00
N GLY A 278 -6.13 6.71 -2.24
CA GLY A 278 -5.21 6.07 -3.18
C GLY A 278 -3.77 6.60 -3.11
N ILE A 279 -2.79 5.73 -3.40
CA ILE A 279 -1.37 6.09 -3.55
C ILE A 279 -0.68 5.31 -4.68
N ALA A 280 0.06 6.02 -5.54
CA ALA A 280 0.85 5.40 -6.60
C ALA A 280 2.24 6.00 -6.73
N THR A 281 3.19 5.18 -7.16
CA THR A 281 4.52 5.62 -7.60
C THR A 281 5.02 4.73 -8.74
N LYS A 282 5.90 5.27 -9.59
CA LYS A 282 6.64 4.50 -10.59
C LYS A 282 8.07 4.18 -10.15
N ASP A 283 8.67 5.08 -9.38
CA ASP A 283 10.10 5.06 -9.09
C ASP A 283 10.44 4.99 -7.60
N GLY A 284 9.45 5.14 -6.71
CA GLY A 284 9.64 5.12 -5.27
C GLY A 284 10.13 6.45 -4.69
N LEU A 285 10.28 7.49 -5.52
CA LEU A 285 10.66 8.84 -5.10
C LEU A 285 9.50 9.81 -5.29
N HIS A 286 8.77 9.70 -6.39
CA HIS A 286 7.67 10.58 -6.74
C HIS A 286 6.34 9.86 -6.56
N TYR A 287 5.43 10.46 -5.79
CA TYR A 287 4.18 9.85 -5.38
C TYR A 287 2.99 10.70 -5.78
N TYR A 288 1.95 10.03 -6.25
CA TYR A 288 0.62 10.57 -6.42
C TYR A 288 -0.27 10.02 -5.33
N LEU A 289 -1.06 10.89 -4.69
CA LEU A 289 -2.06 10.50 -3.71
C LEU A 289 -3.41 11.10 -4.10
N THR A 290 -4.51 10.42 -3.81
CA THR A 290 -5.87 10.97 -4.00
C THR A 290 -6.62 11.09 -2.69
N ASN A 291 -7.57 12.03 -2.65
CA ASN A 291 -8.54 12.14 -1.56
C ASN A 291 -9.96 12.17 -2.13
N GLU A 292 -10.91 11.65 -1.35
CA GLU A 292 -12.34 11.73 -1.66
C GLU A 292 -12.92 13.11 -1.38
N SER A 293 -14.10 13.36 -1.93
CA SER A 293 -14.90 14.49 -1.53
C SER A 293 -15.46 14.30 -0.12
N LEU A 294 -15.24 15.28 0.76
CA LEU A 294 -15.79 15.29 2.11
C LEU A 294 -16.66 16.51 2.33
N ILE A 295 -17.97 16.29 2.40
CA ILE A 295 -18.97 17.33 2.64
C ILE A 295 -19.63 17.11 4.00
N ARG A 296 -19.41 18.01 4.95
CA ARG A 296 -20.15 18.09 6.22
C ARG A 296 -20.76 19.48 6.37
N LYS A 297 -22.02 19.62 5.96
CA LYS A 297 -22.74 20.90 6.00
C LYS A 297 -22.90 21.39 7.46
N PRO A 298 -22.80 22.71 7.73
CA PRO A 298 -22.50 23.80 6.78
C PRO A 298 -20.99 24.12 6.63
N ILE A 299 -20.09 23.43 7.35
CA ILE A 299 -18.75 23.94 7.66
C ILE A 299 -17.65 23.34 6.77
N LEU A 300 -17.80 22.10 6.32
CA LEU A 300 -16.77 21.37 5.60
C LEU A 300 -17.22 21.06 4.17
N ASN A 301 -16.46 21.54 3.20
CA ASN A 301 -16.62 21.19 1.80
C ASN A 301 -15.22 21.03 1.19
N ILE A 302 -14.76 19.79 1.12
CA ILE A 302 -13.47 19.43 0.55
C ILE A 302 -13.74 18.66 -0.73
N PRO A 303 -13.28 19.15 -1.90
CA PRO A 303 -13.41 18.41 -3.13
C PRO A 303 -12.42 17.24 -3.15
N GLN A 304 -12.72 16.24 -3.97
CA GLN A 304 -11.80 15.22 -4.40
C GLN A 304 -10.60 15.84 -5.14
N GLN A 305 -9.38 15.43 -4.79
CA GLN A 305 -8.16 15.96 -5.40
C GLN A 305 -7.12 14.86 -5.63
N ILE A 306 -6.18 15.17 -6.52
CA ILE A 306 -4.90 14.48 -6.64
C ILE A 306 -3.79 15.37 -6.11
N HIS A 307 -2.81 14.78 -5.45
CA HIS A 307 -1.67 15.42 -4.84
C HIS A 307 -0.38 14.79 -5.34
N TYR A 308 0.64 15.61 -5.57
CA TYR A 308 1.96 15.11 -5.94
C TYR A 308 3.00 15.44 -4.88
N PHE A 309 3.83 14.44 -4.55
CA PHE A 309 4.87 14.54 -3.54
C PHE A 309 6.20 14.04 -4.12
N ASP A 310 7.28 14.65 -3.63
CA ASP A 310 8.65 14.23 -3.88
C ASP A 310 9.27 13.83 -2.54
N LEU A 311 9.60 12.55 -2.42
CA LEU A 311 10.22 11.93 -1.23
C LEU A 311 11.73 11.69 -1.43
N SER A 312 12.38 12.34 -2.40
CA SER A 312 13.81 12.16 -2.67
C SER A 312 14.68 12.39 -1.43
N THR A 313 14.37 13.42 -0.65
CA THR A 313 15.06 13.71 0.63
C THR A 313 14.93 12.61 1.70
N ILE A 314 14.08 11.61 1.47
CA ILE A 314 13.77 10.53 2.42
C ILE A 314 14.24 9.18 1.87
N LEU A 315 14.03 8.93 0.59
CA LEU A 315 14.19 7.59 -0.02
C LEU A 315 15.34 7.49 -1.02
N GLN A 316 15.90 8.60 -1.50
CA GLN A 316 16.96 8.56 -2.51
C GLN A 316 18.20 7.81 -2.02
N SER A 317 18.63 8.04 -0.78
CA SER A 317 19.77 7.33 -0.19
C SER A 317 19.55 5.83 -0.02
N TYR A 318 18.30 5.37 0.03
CA TYR A 318 17.94 3.96 0.12
C TYR A 318 17.83 3.33 -1.28
N LEU A 319 17.16 4.01 -2.21
CA LEU A 319 16.85 3.47 -3.54
C LEU A 319 18.05 3.41 -4.50
N HIS A 320 19.14 4.11 -4.16
CA HIS A 320 20.38 4.13 -4.94
C HIS A 320 21.58 3.54 -4.17
N LYS A 321 21.32 2.68 -3.16
CA LYS A 321 22.37 1.85 -2.55
C LYS A 321 22.81 0.73 -3.48
#